data_AF-A0A7K7NY95-F1
#
_entry.id   AF-A0A7K7NY95-F1
#
_cell.length_a   1.000
_cell.length_b   1.000
_cell.length_c   1.000
_cell.angle_alpha   90.00
_cell.angle_beta   90.00
_cell.angle_gamma   90.00
#
_symmetry.space_group_name_H-M   'P 1'
#
loop_
_entity.id
_entity.type
_entity.pdbx_description
1 polymer ?
#
loop_
_entity_poly.entity_id
_entity_poly.type
_entity_poly.pdbx_seq_one_letter_code
_entity_poly.pdbx_strand_id
1 'polypeptide(L)'
;HPPPPCVCHPPPRALSTLLCSWLDGYPEDFRGPQIPPLAEGLIRVLGPDSEAARRLENLGGLPQSATPTEEEEEEGDVDEEGDADPLDILSFQAQEVAEQLTLTEAELFLRLVPYECLGALWSQRDKRGREGACPSVRATVRQFNRLA
;
A
#
# COMPACT_ATOMS: atom_id res chain seq x y z
N HIS A 1 10.25 21.30 45.18
CA HIS A 1 10.21 22.00 43.87
C HIS A 1 9.70 21.04 42.83
N PRO A 2 8.68 21.39 42.03
CA PRO A 2 8.35 20.61 40.84
C PRO A 2 9.51 20.70 39.83
N PRO A 3 9.72 19.67 39.01
CA PRO A 3 10.72 19.73 37.95
C PRO A 3 10.36 20.85 36.96
N PRO A 4 11.34 21.55 36.38
CA PRO A 4 11.07 22.55 35.36
C PRO A 4 10.39 21.88 34.16
N PRO A 5 9.43 22.55 33.51
CA PRO A 5 8.82 22.04 32.29
C PRO A 5 9.93 21.80 31.25
N CYS A 6 9.93 20.61 30.65
CA CYS A 6 10.82 20.30 29.53
C CYS A 6 10.59 21.36 28.45
N VAL A 7 11.61 22.18 28.19
CA VAL A 7 11.60 23.13 27.08
C VAL A 7 11.75 22.30 25.82
N CYS A 8 10.62 21.92 25.21
CA CYS A 8 10.62 21.34 23.88
C CYS A 8 11.17 22.40 22.93
N HIS A 9 12.40 22.22 22.45
CA HIS A 9 12.94 23.04 21.37
C HIS A 9 11.94 23.01 20.19
N PRO A 10 11.71 24.14 19.51
CA PRO A 10 10.89 24.13 18.31
C PRO A 10 11.45 23.06 17.37
N PRO A 11 10.61 22.21 16.77
CA PRO A 11 11.08 21.20 15.84
C PRO A 11 11.93 21.89 14.77
N PRO A 12 12.99 21.23 14.29
CA PRO A 12 13.77 21.78 13.20
C PRO A 12 12.82 22.03 12.02
N ARG A 13 12.73 23.27 11.53
CA ARG A 13 11.85 23.66 10.40
C ARG A 13 11.94 22.70 9.22
N ALA A 14 13.13 22.11 9.00
CA ALA A 14 13.38 21.09 8.01
C ALA A 14 12.48 19.84 8.15
N LEU A 15 12.20 19.38 9.38
CA LEU A 15 11.34 18.23 9.63
C LEU A 15 9.88 18.51 9.23
N SER A 16 9.37 19.69 9.58
CA SER A 16 8.02 20.11 9.18
C SER A 16 7.92 20.21 7.65
N THR A 17 8.91 20.82 6.98
CA THR A 17 8.91 20.93 5.52
C THR A 17 8.98 19.56 4.83
N LEU A 18 9.84 18.67 5.34
CA LEU A 18 9.97 17.31 4.81
C LEU A 18 8.65 16.54 4.93
N LEU A 19 8.00 16.59 6.11
CA LEU A 19 6.73 15.93 6.33
C LEU A 19 5.62 16.51 5.46
N CYS A 20 5.54 17.83 5.30
CA CYS A 20 4.57 18.43 4.37
C CYS A 20 4.77 17.93 2.93
N SER A 21 6.02 17.89 2.46
CA SER A 21 6.33 17.39 1.11
C SER A 21 6.00 15.91 0.93
N TRP A 22 6.20 15.09 1.97
CA TRP A 22 5.83 13.68 1.94
C TRP A 22 4.32 13.51 1.92
N LEU A 23 3.60 14.21 2.82
CA LEU A 23 2.13 14.19 2.88
C LEU A 23 1.47 14.64 1.56
N ASP A 24 2.11 15.56 0.82
CA ASP A 24 1.61 16.00 -0.49
C ASP A 24 1.83 14.94 -1.59
N GLY A 25 2.92 14.19 -1.52
CA GLY A 25 3.28 13.19 -2.53
C GLY A 25 2.66 11.81 -2.30
N TYR A 26 2.56 11.39 -1.04
CA TYR A 26 2.17 10.03 -0.64
C TYR A 26 1.28 10.05 0.62
N PRO A 27 0.08 10.66 0.57
CA PRO A 27 -0.83 10.69 1.71
C PRO A 27 -1.30 9.30 2.18
N GLU A 28 -1.25 8.30 1.30
CA GLU A 28 -1.59 6.89 1.57
C GLU A 28 -0.67 6.21 2.58
N ASP A 29 0.60 6.62 2.67
CA ASP A 29 1.56 6.08 3.66
C ASP A 29 1.12 6.38 5.11
N PHE A 30 0.25 7.38 5.27
CA PHE A 30 -0.32 7.82 6.52
C PHE A 30 -1.78 7.38 6.69
N ARG A 31 -2.24 6.39 5.91
CA ARG A 31 -3.54 5.75 6.08
C ARG A 31 -3.35 4.33 6.63
N GLY A 32 -4.03 4.00 7.73
CA GLY A 32 -4.02 2.65 8.29
C GLY A 32 -4.19 2.62 9.80
N PRO A 33 -4.50 1.44 10.39
CA PRO A 33 -4.83 1.30 11.82
C PRO A 33 -3.66 1.63 12.76
N GLN A 34 -2.43 1.60 12.25
CA GLN A 34 -1.20 1.86 12.99
C GLN A 34 -0.81 3.35 12.99
N ILE A 35 -1.46 4.16 12.14
CA ILE A 35 -1.10 5.56 11.92
C ILE A 35 -1.62 6.51 13.01
N PRO A 36 -2.80 6.34 13.63
CA PRO A 36 -3.27 7.28 14.65
C PRO A 36 -2.28 7.50 15.82
N PRO A 37 -1.67 6.45 16.42
CA PRO A 37 -0.66 6.64 17.46
C PRO A 37 0.63 7.32 16.96
N LEU A 38 1.02 7.06 15.71
CA LEU A 38 2.20 7.66 15.08
C LEU A 38 1.95 9.15 14.76
N ALA A 39 0.79 9.48 14.20
CA ALA A 39 0.37 10.83 13.88
C ALA A 39 0.31 11.69 15.15
N GLU A 40 -0.30 11.20 16.23
CA GLU A 40 -0.30 11.88 17.54
C GLU A 40 1.11 12.11 18.09
N GLY A 41 2.01 11.14 17.90
CA GLY A 41 3.42 11.27 18.27
C GLY A 41 4.12 12.38 17.47
N LEU A 42 3.93 12.39 16.14
CA LEU A 42 4.50 13.40 15.24
C LEU A 42 3.95 14.79 15.53
N ILE A 43 2.63 14.94 15.72
CA ILE A 43 1.98 16.22 16.09
C ILE A 43 2.59 16.77 17.38
N ARG A 44 2.82 15.93 18.39
CA ARG A 44 3.43 16.35 19.66
C ARG A 44 4.87 16.85 19.50
N VAL A 45 5.63 16.24 18.60
CA VAL A 45 7.03 16.64 18.31
C VAL A 45 7.07 17.91 17.47
N LEU A 46 6.16 18.05 16.52
CA LEU A 46 6.10 19.18 15.59
C LEU A 46 5.40 20.40 16.17
N GLY A 47 4.66 20.21 17.26
CA GLY A 47 3.74 21.20 17.80
C GLY A 47 2.40 21.19 17.04
N PRO A 48 1.27 21.34 17.76
CA PRO A 48 -0.07 21.29 17.18
C PRO A 48 -0.34 22.40 16.15
N ASP A 49 0.34 23.54 16.29
CA ASP A 49 0.17 24.70 15.39
C ASP A 49 0.99 24.58 14.09
N SER A 50 1.74 23.49 13.91
CA SER A 50 2.53 23.29 12.69
C SER A 50 1.66 22.90 11.50
N GLU A 51 2.05 23.34 10.30
CA GLU A 51 1.36 22.98 9.05
C GLU A 51 1.32 21.46 8.85
N ALA A 52 2.40 20.76 9.21
CA ALA A 52 2.47 19.30 9.15
C ALA A 52 1.46 18.63 10.11
N ALA A 53 1.30 19.16 11.33
CA ALA A 53 0.30 18.66 12.28
C ALA A 53 -1.13 18.84 11.72
N ARG A 54 -1.43 20.02 11.20
CA ARG A 54 -2.74 20.30 10.58
C ARG A 54 -3.07 19.35 9.44
N ARG A 55 -2.07 19.01 8.61
CA ARG A 55 -2.23 18.04 7.51
C ARG A 55 -2.46 16.63 8.01
N LEU A 56 -1.70 16.17 9.01
CA LEU A 56 -1.88 14.86 9.65
C LEU A 56 -3.29 14.72 10.26
N GLU A 57 -3.80 15.77 10.91
CA GLU A 57 -5.16 15.78 11.45
C GLU A 57 -6.23 15.71 10.36
N ASN A 58 -6.04 16.44 9.26
CA ASN A 58 -6.98 16.44 8.13
C ASN A 58 -7.04 15.10 7.39
N LEU A 59 -5.98 14.28 7.45
CA LEU A 59 -6.01 12.92 6.88
C LEU A 59 -7.06 12.02 7.54
N GLY A 60 -7.35 12.24 8.83
CA GLY A 60 -8.39 11.51 9.56
C GLY A 60 -9.82 11.98 9.26
N GLY A 61 -9.98 13.15 8.63
CA GLY A 61 -11.27 13.74 8.28
C GLY A 61 -11.68 13.57 6.82
N LEU A 62 -10.79 13.07 5.96
CA LEU A 62 -11.15 12.73 4.59
C LEU A 62 -12.07 11.50 4.65
N PRO A 63 -13.25 11.51 4.02
CA PRO A 63 -13.98 10.26 3.82
C PRO A 63 -12.97 9.29 3.22
N GLN A 64 -12.87 8.10 3.84
CA GLN A 64 -12.21 6.95 3.22
C GLN A 64 -12.73 6.97 1.78
N SER A 65 -11.88 7.38 0.83
CA SER A 65 -12.29 7.73 -0.54
C SER A 65 -12.62 6.42 -1.22
N ALA A 66 -13.74 5.84 -0.84
CA ALA A 66 -13.82 4.41 -0.74
C ALA A 66 -12.55 3.87 -0.02
N THR A 67 -12.70 3.25 1.14
CA THR A 67 -12.20 1.87 1.11
C THR A 67 -12.73 1.35 -0.22
N PRO A 68 -11.91 0.89 -1.21
CA PRO A 68 -12.47 -0.14 -2.08
C PRO A 68 -13.13 -1.02 -1.05
N THR A 69 -14.45 -1.08 -1.14
CA THR A 69 -15.23 -1.87 -0.22
C THR A 69 -14.42 -3.15 -0.12
N GLU A 70 -14.46 -3.83 1.00
CA GLU A 70 -14.30 -5.27 0.85
C GLU A 70 -15.51 -5.73 -0.05
N GLU A 71 -15.64 -5.28 -1.31
CA GLU A 71 -15.19 -6.08 -2.42
C GLU A 71 -13.93 -6.81 -1.88
N GLU A 72 -14.03 -8.00 -1.26
CA GLU A 72 -14.84 -9.08 -1.84
C GLU A 72 -14.97 -8.88 -3.36
N GLU A 73 -13.92 -8.39 -4.02
CA GLU A 73 -13.26 -9.23 -4.96
C GLU A 73 -12.96 -10.50 -4.11
N GLU A 74 -13.85 -11.49 -3.92
CA GLU A 74 -14.51 -12.17 -5.02
C GLU A 74 -13.98 -11.65 -6.37
N GLU A 75 -12.64 -11.66 -6.53
CA GLU A 75 -12.10 -12.59 -7.49
C GLU A 75 -12.83 -13.89 -7.12
N GLY A 76 -14.09 -14.06 -7.58
CA GLY A 76 -14.21 -14.31 -8.99
C GLY A 76 -13.03 -15.19 -9.29
N ASP A 77 -13.05 -16.33 -8.63
CA ASP A 77 -12.74 -17.59 -9.22
C ASP A 77 -13.41 -17.53 -10.60
N VAL A 78 -12.78 -16.78 -11.52
CA VAL A 78 -12.89 -17.01 -12.94
C VAL A 78 -11.97 -18.22 -13.19
N ASP A 79 -12.11 -19.24 -12.35
CA ASP A 79 -12.16 -20.65 -12.73
C ASP A 79 -13.48 -20.91 -13.51
N GLU A 80 -14.08 -19.88 -14.15
CA GLU A 80 -14.72 -20.05 -15.46
C GLU A 80 -13.67 -20.11 -16.58
N GLU A 81 -12.52 -20.75 -16.35
CA GLU A 81 -11.82 -21.44 -17.43
C GLU A 81 -12.66 -22.69 -17.75
N GLY A 82 -13.70 -22.50 -18.55
CA GLY A 82 -14.34 -23.62 -19.20
C GLY A 82 -13.29 -24.33 -20.06
N ASP A 83 -12.84 -25.51 -19.63
CA ASP A 83 -12.08 -26.53 -20.37
C ASP A 83 -11.30 -26.00 -21.59
N ALA A 84 -10.49 -24.96 -21.41
CA ALA A 84 -9.71 -24.39 -22.50
C ALA A 84 -8.58 -25.37 -22.79
N ASP A 85 -8.49 -25.85 -24.04
CA ASP A 85 -7.41 -26.76 -24.42
C ASP A 85 -6.11 -25.96 -24.36
N PRO A 86 -5.08 -26.39 -23.59
CA PRO A 86 -3.78 -25.72 -23.58
C PRO A 86 -3.17 -25.55 -24.98
N LEU A 87 -3.59 -26.35 -25.97
CA LEU A 87 -3.19 -26.22 -27.37
C LEU A 87 -3.82 -25.02 -28.10
N ASP A 88 -4.87 -24.40 -27.55
CA ASP A 88 -5.49 -23.20 -28.12
C ASP A 88 -4.49 -22.04 -28.24
N ILE A 89 -3.44 -22.02 -27.42
CA ILE A 89 -2.35 -21.04 -27.52
C ILE A 89 -1.67 -21.04 -28.89
N LEU A 90 -1.64 -22.20 -29.58
CA LEU A 90 -1.03 -22.37 -30.90
C LEU A 90 -1.85 -21.70 -32.01
N SER A 91 -3.08 -21.30 -31.72
CA SER A 91 -3.96 -20.58 -32.65
C SER A 91 -3.69 -19.07 -32.71
N PHE A 92 -2.94 -18.52 -31.76
CA PHE A 92 -2.63 -17.09 -31.66
C PHE A 92 -1.24 -16.75 -32.19
N GLN A 93 -1.03 -15.49 -32.61
CA GLN A 93 0.31 -15.02 -32.93
C GLN A 93 1.10 -14.80 -31.64
N ALA A 94 2.38 -15.21 -31.63
CA ALA A 94 3.24 -15.05 -30.46
C ALA A 94 3.34 -13.59 -29.96
N GLN A 95 3.26 -12.62 -30.88
CA GLN A 95 3.26 -11.21 -30.50
C GLN A 95 2.00 -10.81 -29.74
N GLU A 96 0.82 -11.25 -30.17
CA GLU A 96 -0.46 -10.95 -29.52
C GLU A 96 -0.51 -11.56 -28.12
N VAL A 97 -0.02 -12.81 -27.97
CA VAL A 97 0.11 -13.47 -26.67
C VAL A 97 1.05 -12.68 -25.76
N ALA A 98 2.23 -12.28 -26.27
CA ALA A 98 3.19 -11.51 -25.48
C ALA A 98 2.64 -10.14 -25.06
N GLU A 99 1.93 -9.44 -25.94
CA GLU A 99 1.28 -8.16 -25.63
C GLU A 99 0.23 -8.32 -24.54
N GLN A 100 -0.62 -9.35 -24.63
CA GLN A 100 -1.65 -9.59 -23.63
C GLN A 100 -1.06 -9.97 -22.26
N LEU A 101 -0.04 -10.82 -22.24
CA LEU A 101 0.68 -11.15 -21.00
C LEU A 101 1.33 -9.91 -20.39
N THR A 102 1.99 -9.10 -21.20
CA THR A 102 2.64 -7.87 -20.75
C THR A 102 1.62 -6.87 -20.20
N LEU A 103 0.44 -6.75 -20.82
CA LEU A 103 -0.63 -5.88 -20.34
C LEU A 103 -1.11 -6.33 -18.95
N THR A 104 -1.40 -7.62 -18.79
CA THR A 104 -1.82 -8.20 -17.50
C THR A 104 -0.76 -8.03 -16.42
N GLU A 105 0.51 -8.30 -16.74
CA GLU A 105 1.64 -8.11 -15.82
C GLU A 105 1.85 -6.63 -15.46
N ALA A 106 1.73 -5.72 -16.44
CA ALA A 106 1.88 -4.28 -16.21
C ALA A 106 0.78 -3.74 -15.29
N GLU A 107 -0.46 -4.20 -15.44
CA GLU A 107 -1.55 -3.82 -14.55
C GLU A 107 -1.30 -4.24 -13.10
N LEU A 108 -0.85 -5.48 -12.88
CA LEU A 108 -0.46 -5.95 -11.55
C LEU A 108 0.73 -5.16 -10.99
N PHE A 109 1.72 -4.87 -11.83
CA PHE A 109 2.90 -4.09 -11.44
C PHE A 109 2.55 -2.65 -11.07
N LEU A 110 1.62 -2.00 -11.78
CA LEU A 110 1.15 -0.65 -11.46
C LEU A 110 0.36 -0.60 -10.14
N ARG A 111 -0.33 -1.70 -9.77
CA ARG A 111 -1.04 -1.85 -8.49
C ARG A 111 -0.13 -2.34 -7.36
N LEU A 112 1.13 -2.69 -7.64
CA LEU A 112 2.08 -3.19 -6.65
C LEU A 112 2.38 -2.13 -5.59
N VAL A 113 2.26 -2.50 -4.32
CA VAL A 113 2.63 -1.64 -3.19
C VAL A 113 4.09 -1.92 -2.81
N PRO A 114 5.05 -1.02 -3.08
CA PRO A 114 6.48 -1.32 -2.90
C PRO A 114 6.88 -1.69 -1.47
N TYR A 115 6.17 -1.15 -0.47
CA TYR A 115 6.39 -1.46 0.94
C TYR A 115 6.17 -2.95 1.25
N GLU A 116 5.24 -3.63 0.57
CA GLU A 116 4.96 -5.05 0.77
C GLU A 116 6.12 -5.95 0.32
N CYS A 117 6.97 -5.48 -0.60
CA CYS A 117 8.17 -6.17 -1.05
C CYS A 117 9.29 -6.19 -0.01
N LEU A 118 9.17 -5.44 1.09
CA LEU A 118 10.18 -5.44 2.15
C LEU A 118 10.35 -6.85 2.70
N GLY A 119 11.60 -7.30 2.80
CA GLY A 119 11.93 -8.64 3.33
C GLY A 119 11.34 -8.88 4.72
N ALA A 120 11.22 -7.85 5.56
CA ALA A 120 10.60 -7.95 6.88
C ALA A 120 9.09 -8.27 6.83
N LEU A 121 8.38 -7.93 5.76
CA LEU A 121 6.97 -8.26 5.57
C LEU A 121 6.83 -9.54 4.75
N TRP A 122 7.45 -9.58 3.58
CA TRP A 122 7.33 -10.70 2.65
C TRP A 122 7.82 -12.04 3.22
N SER A 123 8.88 -12.03 4.05
CA SER A 123 9.37 -13.25 4.72
C SER A 123 8.41 -13.82 5.76
N GLN A 124 7.39 -13.06 6.16
CA GLN A 124 6.43 -13.45 7.18
C GLN A 124 5.08 -13.87 6.60
N ARG A 125 4.90 -13.82 5.28
CA ARG A 125 3.61 -14.10 4.61
C ARG A 125 3.03 -15.48 4.92
N ASP A 126 3.89 -16.48 5.16
CA ASP A 126 3.47 -17.88 5.40
C ASP A 126 3.30 -18.18 6.90
N LYS A 127 3.46 -17.18 7.78
CA LYS A 127 3.24 -17.35 9.22
C LYS A 127 1.74 -17.33 9.54
N ARG A 128 1.36 -18.07 10.58
CA ARG A 128 -0.02 -18.08 11.08
C ARG A 128 -0.49 -16.67 11.47
N GLY A 129 -1.67 -16.28 11.00
CA GLY A 129 -2.23 -14.94 11.20
C GLY A 129 -1.67 -13.86 10.27
N ARG A 130 -0.90 -14.25 9.23
CA ARG A 130 -0.36 -13.37 8.18
C ARG A 130 -0.82 -13.79 6.79
N GLU A 131 -1.84 -14.63 6.69
CA GLU A 131 -2.30 -15.22 5.43
C GLU A 131 -2.82 -14.17 4.43
N GLY A 132 -3.24 -12.99 4.91
CA GLY A 132 -3.62 -11.83 4.08
C GLY A 132 -2.51 -10.79 3.86
N ALA A 133 -1.28 -11.06 4.31
CA ALA A 133 -0.19 -10.09 4.19
C ALA A 133 0.33 -9.97 2.74
N CYS A 134 0.78 -8.77 2.38
CA CYS A 134 1.37 -8.46 1.08
C CYS A 134 0.46 -8.81 -0.13
N PRO A 135 -0.83 -8.42 -0.12
CA PRO A 135 -1.80 -8.81 -1.14
C PRO A 135 -1.36 -8.48 -2.57
N SER A 136 -0.78 -7.30 -2.81
CA SER A 136 -0.35 -6.90 -4.16
C SER A 136 0.81 -7.75 -4.70
N VAL A 137 1.76 -8.10 -3.81
CA VAL A 137 2.88 -8.99 -4.14
C VAL A 137 2.37 -10.41 -4.39
N ARG A 138 1.42 -10.89 -3.58
CA ARG A 138 0.82 -12.22 -3.76
C ARG A 138 0.06 -12.33 -5.07
N ALA A 139 -0.72 -11.31 -5.45
CA ALA A 139 -1.41 -11.27 -6.73
C ALA A 139 -0.42 -11.37 -7.90
N THR A 140 0.65 -10.58 -7.86
CA THR A 140 1.73 -10.62 -8.87
C THR A 140 2.41 -11.99 -8.95
N VAL A 141 2.74 -12.61 -7.81
CA VAL A 141 3.37 -13.95 -7.76
C VAL A 141 2.42 -15.05 -8.24
N ARG A 142 1.12 -14.95 -7.92
CA ARG A 142 0.11 -15.90 -8.42
C ARG A 142 0.02 -15.86 -9.93
N GLN A 143 -0.04 -14.67 -10.53
CA GLN A 143 -0.07 -14.54 -11.98
C GLN A 143 1.20 -15.12 -12.62
N PHE A 144 2.38 -14.83 -12.07
CA PHE A 144 3.62 -15.42 -12.55
C PHE A 144 3.60 -16.96 -12.48
N ASN A 145 3.10 -17.53 -11.37
CA ASN A 145 3.01 -18.98 -11.21
C ASN A 145 1.96 -19.64 -12.11
N ARG A 146 0.91 -18.92 -12.54
CA ARG A 146 -0.07 -19.43 -13.52
C ARG A 146 0.55 -19.63 -14.91
N LEU A 147 1.61 -18.89 -15.23
CA LEU A 147 2.28 -18.93 -16.53
C LEU A 147 3.47 -19.91 -16.60
N ALA A 148 3.86 -20.49 -15.47
CA ALA A 148 5.05 -21.33 -15.32
C ALA A 148 4.78 -22.81 -15.58
#